data_AF-A0A484NHX7-F1
#
_entry.id   AF-A0A484NHX7-F1
#
_cell.length_a   1.000
_cell.length_b   1.000
_cell.length_c   1.000
_cell.angle_alpha   90.00
_cell.angle_beta   90.00
_cell.angle_gamma   90.00
#
_symmetry.space_group_name_H-M   'P 1'
#
loop_
_entity.id
_entity.type
_entity.pdbx_description
1 polymer ?
#
loop_
_entity_poly.entity_id
_entity_poly.type
_entity_poly.pdbx_seq_one_letter_code
_entity_poly.pdbx_strand_id
1 'polypeptide(L)'
;MCGKRRRSHEDPSGANGESESGSKRPWPSTAMKPLSDRTLKLLRGNNTCFPSVSKWLQRNIKLSILDPCIRARDTYNPYRRDLKDAHTIYHTALASHELASRDDFVMVVVPMMREGFTSSYSIYEHFLSGFSCLAVPFHETHRSEKICSALGFNGKLKVVIADKYQKVLYHGPPDMFRGVGGAELDCFPFTPDRVKTCLHRESFRCDHSLNELLGLRDADVLFNIEYLTGGKLEEDAAGITVSQLKQKFVGVYMCYNGRSLRILLEVHEECRREKYELEIVLVCCPFYWQVPPELHKELIIEALASVSVLGWWVLPFDNTVCHRLLRMCEVGSHREGFFIVDPNEKFVDPYGLPIILDFGIDSYPFTRKKTIDMELQRKMGLRLNSLLHPWGYPSSSLDTCTMIGKIVVLYLYKEPEKFLADRLAAWYKEIIKERDSSVVEVVAVSIDGIRGTSDEDFMALGWLVCPADPAKSAKLCGEIFHPLCGPRETLVAFDEDGQITSMDPSHILESQRPFLANNLRQEIVLEFDNAGFGYMSY
;
A
#
# COMPACT_ATOMS: atom_id res chain seq x y z
N MET A 1 25.45 56.68 -1.10
CA MET A 1 26.61 57.29 -1.80
C MET A 1 27.55 56.19 -2.25
N CYS A 2 28.08 56.26 -3.48
CA CYS A 2 28.96 55.23 -4.05
C CYS A 2 30.40 55.75 -4.13
N GLY A 3 31.40 54.90 -3.87
CA GLY A 3 32.81 55.32 -3.78
C GLY A 3 33.81 54.21 -4.14
N LYS A 4 34.12 54.09 -5.44
CA LYS A 4 35.20 53.22 -5.97
C LYS A 4 36.59 53.79 -5.69
N ARG A 5 37.58 52.91 -5.45
CA ARG A 5 38.99 52.98 -5.91
C ARG A 5 39.67 51.65 -5.55
N ARG A 6 40.76 51.14 -6.18
CA ARG A 6 41.41 51.13 -7.52
C ARG A 6 42.86 50.67 -7.26
N ARG A 7 43.52 50.07 -8.27
CA ARG A 7 44.99 49.83 -8.42
C ARG A 7 45.58 48.65 -7.62
N SER A 8 46.22 47.64 -8.23
CA SER A 8 47.38 47.54 -9.18
C SER A 8 48.73 47.46 -8.44
N HIS A 9 49.84 46.91 -8.96
CA HIS A 9 50.26 46.65 -10.34
C HIS A 9 51.37 45.56 -10.39
N GLU A 10 51.85 45.25 -11.61
CA GLU A 10 53.21 44.81 -11.99
C GLU A 10 53.52 43.32 -12.31
N ASP A 11 53.95 43.16 -13.56
CA ASP A 11 54.49 42.01 -14.31
C ASP A 11 56.03 41.88 -14.04
N PRO A 12 56.92 41.25 -14.88
CA PRO A 12 56.72 40.47 -16.10
C PRO A 12 57.61 39.22 -16.28
N SER A 13 57.50 38.63 -17.50
CA SER A 13 58.55 37.98 -18.31
C SER A 13 58.56 36.46 -18.46
N GLY A 14 58.94 36.00 -19.66
CA GLY A 14 59.12 34.58 -20.03
C GLY A 14 58.11 34.11 -21.10
N ALA A 15 58.53 34.06 -22.37
CA ALA A 15 57.68 33.66 -23.50
C ALA A 15 58.01 32.25 -24.04
N ASN A 16 56.98 31.62 -24.62
CA ASN A 16 56.99 30.48 -25.56
C ASN A 16 57.32 29.07 -25.01
N GLY A 17 56.45 28.10 -25.34
CA GLY A 17 56.80 26.67 -25.24
C GLY A 17 55.65 25.69 -25.01
N GLU A 18 54.66 25.66 -25.92
CA GLU A 18 53.80 24.51 -26.26
C GLU A 18 53.10 23.63 -25.18
N SER A 19 51.78 23.56 -25.32
CA SER A 19 50.91 22.40 -25.05
C SER A 19 51.00 21.65 -23.70
N GLU A 20 50.00 21.89 -22.84
CA GLU A 20 49.38 20.77 -22.11
C GLU A 20 47.86 20.95 -21.96
N SER A 21 47.13 19.83 -22.08
CA SER A 21 45.69 19.78 -22.34
C SER A 21 44.86 19.82 -21.05
N GLY A 22 44.65 21.03 -20.52
CA GLY A 22 43.78 21.30 -19.37
C GLY A 22 42.28 21.07 -19.61
N SER A 23 41.89 19.83 -19.94
CA SER A 23 40.49 19.41 -20.02
C SER A 23 39.84 19.47 -18.63
N LYS A 24 39.15 20.58 -18.36
CA LYS A 24 38.17 20.66 -17.27
C LYS A 24 37.05 19.68 -17.57
N ARG A 25 37.17 18.43 -17.10
CA ARG A 25 36.11 17.43 -17.17
C ARG A 25 34.88 17.99 -16.46
N PRO A 26 33.73 18.18 -17.14
CA PRO A 26 32.46 18.37 -16.45
C PRO A 26 32.21 17.11 -15.62
N TRP A 27 31.83 17.27 -14.35
CA TRP A 27 31.25 16.16 -13.61
C TRP A 27 29.94 15.74 -14.28
N PRO A 28 29.60 14.44 -14.36
CA PRO A 28 28.46 14.01 -15.16
C PRO A 28 27.16 14.56 -14.60
N SER A 29 26.35 15.20 -15.43
CA SER A 29 24.97 15.48 -15.09
C SER A 29 24.20 14.16 -14.99
N THR A 30 23.74 13.82 -13.79
CA THR A 30 22.83 12.67 -13.56
C THR A 30 21.40 13.01 -14.00
N ALA A 31 21.25 13.54 -15.22
CA ALA A 31 20.01 13.37 -15.95
C ALA A 31 19.85 11.86 -16.20
N MET A 32 18.68 11.30 -15.91
CA MET A 32 18.34 9.96 -16.40
C MET A 32 18.61 9.96 -17.91
N LYS A 33 19.61 9.19 -18.36
CA LYS A 33 19.76 8.97 -19.79
C LYS A 33 18.45 8.31 -20.23
N PRO A 34 17.72 8.87 -21.22
CA PRO A 34 16.61 8.12 -21.80
C PRO A 34 17.16 6.76 -22.23
N LEU A 35 16.40 5.70 -21.92
CA LEU A 35 16.70 4.34 -22.36
C LEU A 35 17.13 4.42 -23.84
N SER A 36 18.27 3.83 -24.18
CA SER A 36 18.86 4.04 -25.50
C SER A 36 17.83 3.79 -26.61
N ASP A 37 17.90 4.46 -27.76
CA ASP A 37 16.96 4.22 -28.86
C ASP A 37 16.89 2.74 -29.26
N ARG A 38 17.94 1.96 -29.01
CA ARG A 38 17.96 0.51 -29.15
C ARG A 38 17.10 -0.19 -28.08
N THR A 39 17.20 0.20 -26.82
CA THR A 39 16.37 -0.28 -25.70
C THR A 39 14.90 0.11 -25.88
N LEU A 40 14.62 1.36 -26.30
CA LEU A 40 13.26 1.81 -26.62
C LEU A 40 12.69 1.13 -27.87
N LYS A 41 13.50 0.77 -28.87
CA LYS A 41 13.08 -0.04 -30.02
C LYS A 41 12.89 -1.52 -29.70
N LEU A 42 13.61 -2.06 -28.70
CA LEU A 42 13.33 -3.38 -28.15
C LEU A 42 11.97 -3.35 -27.44
N LEU A 43 11.77 -2.45 -26.48
CA LEU A 43 10.52 -2.34 -25.71
C LEU A 43 9.28 -2.01 -26.57
N ARG A 44 9.43 -1.22 -27.64
CA ARG A 44 8.35 -0.95 -28.63
C ARG A 44 8.26 -1.98 -29.77
N GLY A 45 9.16 -2.95 -29.83
CA GLY A 45 9.28 -3.88 -30.95
C GLY A 45 8.43 -5.13 -30.75
N ASN A 46 7.60 -5.46 -31.76
CA ASN A 46 6.87 -6.74 -31.90
C ASN A 46 7.77 -8.01 -31.95
N ASN A 47 9.08 -7.87 -31.71
CA ASN A 47 10.11 -8.92 -31.79
C ASN A 47 10.85 -9.14 -30.44
N THR A 48 10.36 -8.61 -29.32
CA THR A 48 10.87 -8.98 -28.00
C THR A 48 10.44 -10.40 -27.61
N CYS A 49 11.19 -11.06 -26.71
CA CYS A 49 10.94 -12.45 -26.26
C CYS A 49 9.56 -12.69 -25.60
N PHE A 50 8.72 -11.66 -25.49
CA PHE A 50 7.31 -11.86 -25.19
C PHE A 50 6.66 -12.65 -26.32
N PRO A 51 6.08 -13.84 -26.06
CA PRO A 51 5.28 -14.53 -27.06
C PRO A 51 4.26 -13.55 -27.59
N SER A 52 4.16 -13.40 -28.92
CA SER A 52 3.32 -12.36 -29.55
C SER A 52 1.93 -12.38 -28.93
N VAL A 53 1.67 -11.36 -28.09
CA VAL A 53 0.56 -11.41 -27.12
C VAL A 53 -0.72 -11.49 -27.91
N SER A 54 -1.38 -12.65 -27.87
CA SER A 54 -2.41 -12.95 -28.86
C SER A 54 -3.52 -11.89 -28.82
N LYS A 55 -4.10 -11.53 -29.97
CA LYS A 55 -5.20 -10.55 -30.03
C LYS A 55 -6.36 -10.93 -29.09
N TRP A 56 -6.54 -12.23 -28.83
CA TRP A 56 -7.45 -12.77 -27.83
C TRP A 56 -7.04 -12.40 -26.40
N LEU A 57 -5.78 -12.58 -26.02
CA LEU A 57 -5.27 -12.21 -24.70
C LEU A 57 -5.32 -10.68 -24.51
N GLN A 58 -4.88 -9.88 -25.49
CA GLN A 58 -5.00 -8.41 -25.44
C GLN A 58 -6.46 -7.96 -25.23
N ARG A 59 -7.41 -8.57 -25.96
CA ARG A 59 -8.85 -8.28 -25.80
C ARG A 59 -9.36 -8.66 -24.42
N ASN A 60 -8.94 -9.81 -23.87
CA ASN A 60 -9.35 -10.23 -22.53
C ASN A 60 -8.76 -9.33 -21.43
N ILE A 61 -7.53 -8.84 -21.61
CA ILE A 61 -6.91 -7.85 -20.72
C ILE A 61 -7.78 -6.58 -20.69
N LYS A 62 -8.09 -5.98 -21.85
CA LYS A 62 -8.98 -4.81 -21.94
C LYS A 62 -10.36 -5.06 -21.28
N LEU A 63 -10.98 -6.20 -21.56
CA LEU A 63 -12.28 -6.55 -20.97
C LEU A 63 -12.20 -6.72 -19.43
N SER A 64 -11.11 -7.28 -18.90
CA SER A 64 -10.92 -7.45 -17.45
C SER A 64 -10.69 -6.12 -16.71
N ILE A 65 -10.13 -5.12 -17.42
CA ILE A 65 -9.92 -3.76 -16.90
C ILE A 65 -11.24 -2.97 -16.88
N LEU A 66 -12.10 -3.15 -17.90
CA LEU A 66 -13.36 -2.41 -18.05
C LEU A 66 -14.54 -3.04 -17.28
N ASP A 67 -14.53 -4.36 -17.08
CA ASP A 67 -15.55 -5.07 -16.31
C ASP A 67 -14.89 -6.13 -15.39
N PRO A 68 -14.64 -5.81 -14.11
CA PRO A 68 -14.11 -6.76 -13.13
C PRO A 68 -15.03 -7.97 -12.86
N CYS A 69 -16.34 -7.86 -13.17
CA CYS A 69 -17.32 -8.94 -13.06
C CYS A 69 -17.30 -9.88 -14.26
N ILE A 70 -16.74 -9.46 -15.41
CA ILE A 70 -16.10 -10.39 -16.32
C ILE A 70 -14.88 -10.95 -15.58
N ARG A 71 -15.15 -12.01 -14.79
CA ARG A 71 -14.15 -13.04 -14.59
C ARG A 71 -13.64 -13.36 -15.98
N ALA A 72 -12.39 -12.99 -16.28
CA ALA A 72 -11.58 -13.80 -17.16
C ALA A 72 -11.73 -15.21 -16.57
N ARG A 73 -12.63 -16.02 -17.16
CA ARG A 73 -12.81 -17.43 -16.78
C ARG A 73 -11.40 -17.94 -16.65
N ASP A 74 -11.07 -18.60 -15.54
CA ASP A 74 -9.75 -19.20 -15.35
C ASP A 74 -9.53 -20.17 -16.50
N THR A 75 -9.01 -19.64 -17.61
CA THR A 75 -8.85 -20.34 -18.89
C THR A 75 -7.55 -21.06 -18.74
N TYR A 76 -7.66 -22.10 -17.92
CA TYR A 76 -6.78 -23.20 -17.66
C TYR A 76 -5.62 -23.21 -18.65
N ASN A 77 -4.56 -22.46 -18.33
CA ASN A 77 -3.36 -22.48 -19.13
C ASN A 77 -2.74 -23.87 -18.93
N PRO A 78 -2.73 -24.77 -19.94
CA PRO A 78 -2.41 -26.18 -19.72
C PRO A 78 -0.98 -26.41 -19.24
N TYR A 79 -0.11 -25.41 -19.42
CA TYR A 79 1.33 -25.43 -19.08
C TYR A 79 1.62 -25.14 -17.58
N ARG A 80 0.77 -25.64 -16.66
CA ARG A 80 0.83 -25.36 -15.21
C ARG A 80 2.14 -25.77 -14.51
N ARG A 81 3.03 -26.55 -15.14
CA ARG A 81 4.38 -26.87 -14.62
C ARG A 81 5.49 -25.91 -15.05
N ASP A 82 5.38 -25.25 -16.21
CA ASP A 82 6.39 -24.28 -16.69
C ASP A 82 6.20 -22.86 -16.08
N LEU A 83 5.11 -22.62 -15.34
CA LEU A 83 4.70 -21.27 -14.92
C LEU A 83 5.67 -20.58 -13.93
N LYS A 84 6.35 -21.33 -13.05
CA LYS A 84 7.33 -20.72 -12.11
C LYS A 84 8.58 -20.28 -12.87
N ASP A 85 9.09 -21.12 -13.77
CA ASP A 85 10.30 -20.80 -14.53
C ASP A 85 10.03 -19.65 -15.52
N ALA A 86 8.85 -19.61 -16.16
CA ALA A 86 8.43 -18.47 -16.99
C ALA A 86 8.39 -17.15 -16.20
N HIS A 87 7.78 -17.16 -15.02
CA HIS A 87 7.74 -15.98 -14.13
C HIS A 87 9.15 -15.58 -13.69
N THR A 88 10.04 -16.52 -13.37
CA THR A 88 11.42 -16.20 -12.96
C THR A 88 12.24 -15.66 -14.15
N ILE A 89 12.08 -16.22 -15.35
CA ILE A 89 12.68 -15.71 -16.60
C ILE A 89 12.23 -14.27 -16.87
N TYR A 90 10.92 -14.00 -16.76
CA TYR A 90 10.34 -12.66 -16.94
C TYR A 90 10.98 -11.60 -16.03
N HIS A 91 11.05 -11.86 -14.72
CA HIS A 91 11.67 -10.91 -13.79
C HIS A 91 13.19 -10.79 -13.97
N THR A 92 13.86 -11.88 -14.38
CA THR A 92 15.30 -11.86 -14.69
C THR A 92 15.58 -11.06 -15.97
N ALA A 93 14.68 -11.10 -16.95
CA ALA A 93 14.74 -10.29 -18.16
C ALA A 93 14.57 -8.80 -17.85
N LEU A 94 13.55 -8.43 -17.07
CA LEU A 94 13.35 -7.04 -16.62
C LEU A 94 14.55 -6.51 -15.82
N ALA A 95 15.05 -7.29 -14.85
CA ALA A 95 16.25 -6.93 -14.08
C ALA A 95 17.51 -6.81 -14.96
N SER A 96 17.61 -7.55 -16.07
CA SER A 96 18.74 -7.40 -17.00
C SER A 96 18.78 -6.02 -17.66
N HIS A 97 17.63 -5.40 -17.96
CA HIS A 97 17.56 -4.05 -18.52
C HIS A 97 18.04 -2.99 -17.51
N GLU A 98 17.71 -3.17 -16.23
CA GLU A 98 18.20 -2.31 -15.15
C GLU A 98 19.71 -2.49 -14.94
N LEU A 99 20.18 -3.74 -14.84
CA LEU A 99 21.60 -4.07 -14.62
C LEU A 99 22.49 -3.64 -15.79
N ALA A 100 21.98 -3.62 -17.03
CA ALA A 100 22.69 -3.12 -18.20
C ALA A 100 23.04 -1.61 -18.15
N SER A 101 22.40 -0.84 -17.26
CA SER A 101 22.73 0.57 -17.04
C SER A 101 23.94 0.78 -16.12
N ARG A 102 24.44 -0.28 -15.48
CA ARG A 102 25.56 -0.22 -14.54
C ARG A 102 26.90 -0.43 -15.24
N ASP A 103 27.86 0.44 -14.95
CA ASP A 103 29.24 0.30 -15.43
C ASP A 103 30.07 -0.72 -14.60
N ASP A 104 29.59 -1.12 -13.41
CA ASP A 104 30.30 -1.98 -12.45
C ASP A 104 29.81 -3.44 -12.41
N PHE A 105 28.87 -3.81 -13.28
CA PHE A 105 28.24 -5.13 -13.32
C PHE A 105 28.07 -5.62 -14.76
N VAL A 106 28.35 -6.91 -15.01
CA VAL A 106 28.15 -7.53 -16.33
C VAL A 106 27.32 -8.80 -16.17
N MET A 107 26.14 -8.80 -16.78
CA MET A 107 25.29 -9.99 -16.88
C MET A 107 25.67 -10.81 -18.12
N VAL A 108 25.85 -12.12 -17.94
CA VAL A 108 26.07 -13.08 -19.03
C VAL A 108 25.00 -14.17 -18.93
N VAL A 109 24.18 -14.32 -19.97
CA VAL A 109 23.23 -15.44 -20.10
C VAL A 109 23.93 -16.62 -20.77
N VAL A 110 23.66 -17.82 -20.27
CA VAL A 110 24.18 -19.09 -20.83
C VAL A 110 22.98 -19.91 -21.29
N PRO A 111 22.55 -19.79 -22.57
CA PRO A 111 21.40 -20.52 -23.06
C PRO A 111 21.69 -22.02 -23.16
N MET A 112 20.79 -22.83 -22.61
CA MET A 112 20.73 -24.27 -22.83
C MET A 112 19.44 -24.56 -23.59
N MET A 113 19.57 -24.84 -24.89
CA MET A 113 18.42 -25.09 -25.78
C MET A 113 17.81 -26.47 -25.48
N ARG A 114 16.47 -26.57 -25.48
CA ARG A 114 15.79 -27.87 -25.39
C ARG A 114 16.12 -28.73 -26.61
N GLU A 115 16.17 -30.05 -26.40
CA GLU A 115 16.35 -31.03 -27.48
C GLU A 115 15.30 -30.82 -28.59
N GLY A 116 15.70 -30.94 -29.85
CA GLY A 116 14.90 -30.58 -31.02
C GLY A 116 14.97 -29.11 -31.45
N PHE A 117 15.46 -28.20 -30.60
CA PHE A 117 15.64 -26.77 -30.92
C PHE A 117 17.11 -26.32 -30.97
N THR A 118 18.05 -27.22 -30.73
CA THR A 118 19.51 -26.94 -30.68
C THR A 118 20.09 -26.37 -31.97
N SER A 119 19.46 -26.61 -33.12
CA SER A 119 19.85 -26.06 -34.44
C SER A 119 19.13 -24.75 -34.81
N SER A 120 18.21 -24.24 -33.97
CA SER A 120 17.39 -23.07 -34.29
C SER A 120 18.01 -21.76 -33.80
N TYR A 121 18.79 -21.12 -34.67
CA TYR A 121 19.35 -19.79 -34.41
C TYR A 121 18.27 -18.72 -34.17
N SER A 122 17.14 -18.79 -34.88
CA SER A 122 16.04 -17.82 -34.73
C SER A 122 15.35 -17.90 -33.37
N ILE A 123 15.19 -19.10 -32.79
CA ILE A 123 14.64 -19.25 -31.43
C ILE A 123 15.66 -18.76 -30.38
N TYR A 124 16.96 -19.00 -30.61
CA TYR A 124 18.03 -18.48 -29.76
C TYR A 124 18.06 -16.94 -29.76
N GLU A 125 18.01 -16.28 -30.92
CA GLU A 125 17.94 -14.82 -31.01
C GLU A 125 16.65 -14.26 -30.40
N HIS A 126 15.50 -14.88 -30.69
CA HIS A 126 14.22 -14.48 -30.11
C HIS A 126 14.22 -14.61 -28.58
N PHE A 127 14.85 -15.64 -28.03
CA PHE A 127 15.00 -15.77 -26.57
C PHE A 127 15.84 -14.63 -25.98
N LEU A 128 16.98 -14.33 -26.60
CA LEU A 128 17.89 -13.29 -26.11
C LEU A 128 17.40 -11.86 -26.36
N SER A 129 16.48 -11.63 -27.30
CA SER A 129 15.92 -10.29 -27.54
C SER A 129 15.14 -9.72 -26.34
N GLY A 130 14.74 -10.59 -25.40
CA GLY A 130 14.13 -10.21 -24.12
C GLY A 130 15.12 -9.72 -23.06
N PHE A 131 16.43 -9.82 -23.28
CA PHE A 131 17.44 -9.45 -22.30
C PHE A 131 18.32 -8.28 -22.76
N SER A 132 18.91 -7.55 -21.82
CA SER A 132 20.03 -6.64 -22.07
C SER A 132 21.26 -7.14 -21.35
N CYS A 133 21.95 -8.11 -21.96
CA CYS A 133 23.10 -8.78 -21.38
C CYS A 133 24.05 -9.27 -22.48
N LEU A 134 25.20 -9.78 -22.07
CA LEU A 134 26.01 -10.63 -22.94
C LEU A 134 25.43 -12.05 -22.97
N ALA A 135 25.78 -12.86 -23.97
CA ALA A 135 25.41 -14.27 -24.04
C ALA A 135 26.53 -15.13 -24.62
N VAL A 136 26.59 -16.41 -24.22
CA VAL A 136 27.48 -17.40 -24.85
C VAL A 136 27.00 -17.68 -26.28
N PRO A 137 27.83 -17.43 -27.33
CA PRO A 137 27.38 -17.49 -28.72
C PRO A 137 26.71 -18.82 -29.11
N PHE A 138 25.70 -18.76 -29.99
CA PHE A 138 24.92 -19.93 -30.44
C PHE A 138 25.79 -21.10 -30.92
N HIS A 139 26.89 -20.82 -31.63
CA HIS A 139 27.79 -21.85 -32.15
C HIS A 139 28.73 -22.47 -31.10
N GLU A 140 28.80 -21.92 -29.88
CA GLU A 140 29.61 -22.44 -28.76
C GLU A 140 28.78 -23.35 -27.83
N THR A 141 27.92 -24.21 -28.37
CA THR A 141 27.03 -25.10 -27.59
C THR A 141 27.77 -25.93 -26.54
N HIS A 142 28.91 -26.55 -26.90
CA HIS A 142 29.77 -27.29 -25.96
C HIS A 142 30.28 -26.42 -24.79
N ARG A 143 30.43 -25.11 -24.99
CA ARG A 143 30.81 -24.18 -23.90
C ARG A 143 29.62 -23.91 -22.98
N SER A 144 28.42 -23.70 -23.52
CA SER A 144 27.19 -23.62 -22.73
C SER A 144 26.98 -24.90 -21.93
N GLU A 145 27.14 -26.07 -22.55
CA GLU A 145 27.06 -27.38 -21.88
C GLU A 145 28.07 -27.51 -20.74
N LYS A 146 29.34 -27.17 -20.98
CA LYS A 146 30.40 -27.23 -19.97
C LYS A 146 30.12 -26.29 -18.78
N ILE A 147 29.65 -25.07 -19.05
CA ILE A 147 29.28 -24.11 -18.01
C ILE A 147 28.07 -24.62 -17.23
N CYS A 148 26.98 -24.98 -17.91
CA CYS A 148 25.77 -25.53 -17.29
C CYS A 148 26.07 -26.77 -16.43
N SER A 149 26.90 -27.69 -16.90
CA SER A 149 27.33 -28.87 -16.14
C SER A 149 28.11 -28.48 -14.89
N ALA A 150 29.07 -27.55 -14.99
CA ALA A 150 29.84 -27.06 -13.85
C ALA A 150 28.97 -26.34 -12.81
N LEU A 151 27.89 -25.67 -13.24
CA LEU A 151 26.90 -25.03 -12.36
C LEU A 151 25.80 -25.98 -11.86
N GLY A 152 25.89 -27.27 -12.20
CA GLY A 152 24.90 -28.30 -11.86
C GLY A 152 23.50 -27.98 -12.39
N PHE A 153 23.39 -27.37 -13.58
CA PHE A 153 22.13 -27.04 -14.22
C PHE A 153 21.30 -28.31 -14.45
N ASN A 154 20.07 -28.31 -13.94
CA ASN A 154 19.17 -29.46 -13.93
C ASN A 154 17.82 -29.13 -14.59
N GLY A 155 17.85 -28.28 -15.62
CA GLY A 155 16.67 -27.76 -16.31
C GLY A 155 16.01 -26.53 -15.65
N LYS A 156 16.36 -26.21 -14.40
CA LYS A 156 15.88 -25.01 -13.69
C LYS A 156 16.84 -23.84 -13.84
N LEU A 157 16.29 -22.63 -13.98
CA LEU A 157 17.08 -21.41 -14.08
C LEU A 157 17.98 -21.22 -12.85
N LYS A 158 19.26 -20.93 -13.10
CA LYS A 158 20.26 -20.64 -12.07
C LYS A 158 21.04 -19.39 -12.43
N VAL A 159 21.46 -18.66 -11.41
CA VAL A 159 22.42 -17.56 -11.50
C VAL A 159 23.65 -17.88 -10.63
N VAL A 160 24.80 -17.42 -11.08
CA VAL A 160 25.99 -17.26 -10.24
C VAL A 160 26.34 -15.79 -10.21
N ILE A 161 26.54 -15.25 -9.01
CA ILE A 161 27.07 -13.91 -8.81
C ILE A 161 28.48 -14.08 -8.26
N ALA A 162 29.44 -13.45 -8.92
CA ALA A 162 30.84 -13.41 -8.50
C ALA A 162 31.28 -11.95 -8.32
N ASP A 163 32.21 -11.71 -7.40
CA ASP A 163 32.83 -10.39 -7.26
C ASP A 163 33.94 -10.15 -8.31
N LYS A 164 34.54 -8.96 -8.28
CA LYS A 164 35.66 -8.57 -9.15
C LYS A 164 36.93 -9.42 -8.97
N TYR A 165 37.01 -10.23 -7.93
CA TYR A 165 38.08 -11.19 -7.66
C TYR A 165 37.69 -12.62 -8.07
N GLN A 166 36.57 -12.80 -8.77
CA GLN A 166 35.99 -14.07 -9.20
C GLN A 166 35.53 -14.98 -8.04
N LYS A 167 35.38 -14.43 -6.83
CA LYS A 167 34.82 -15.17 -5.70
C LYS A 167 33.31 -15.26 -5.87
N VAL A 168 32.77 -16.47 -5.86
CA VAL A 168 31.32 -16.71 -5.87
C VAL A 168 30.70 -16.15 -4.58
N LEU A 169 29.77 -15.21 -4.74
CA LEU A 169 28.97 -14.61 -3.68
C LEU A 169 27.60 -15.29 -3.55
N TYR A 170 27.07 -15.80 -4.66
CA TYR A 170 25.78 -16.51 -4.71
C TYR A 170 25.75 -17.54 -5.84
N HIS A 171 25.12 -18.68 -5.60
CA HIS A 171 24.80 -19.71 -6.60
C HIS A 171 23.43 -20.30 -6.25
N GLY A 172 22.44 -20.12 -7.12
CA GLY A 172 21.06 -20.53 -6.83
C GLY A 172 20.05 -20.04 -7.87
N PRO A 173 18.74 -20.16 -7.60
CA PRO A 173 17.71 -19.58 -8.46
C PRO A 173 17.77 -18.03 -8.40
N PRO A 174 17.48 -17.30 -9.49
CA PRO A 174 17.44 -15.84 -9.47
C PRO A 174 16.14 -15.28 -8.83
N ASP A 175 15.71 -15.85 -7.71
CA ASP A 175 14.49 -15.46 -6.99
C ASP A 175 14.59 -14.02 -6.43
N MET A 176 15.80 -13.44 -6.31
CA MET A 176 15.99 -12.03 -5.90
C MET A 176 15.28 -11.06 -6.85
N PHE A 177 15.37 -11.26 -8.17
CA PHE A 177 14.85 -10.31 -9.14
C PHE A 177 13.32 -10.25 -9.11
N ARG A 178 12.66 -11.34 -8.68
CA ARG A 178 11.23 -11.36 -8.41
C ARG A 178 10.83 -10.60 -7.13
N GLY A 179 11.75 -10.44 -6.18
CA GLY A 179 11.51 -9.69 -4.94
C GLY A 179 11.82 -8.21 -5.08
N VAL A 180 12.96 -7.87 -5.69
CA VAL A 180 13.59 -6.55 -5.55
C VAL A 180 14.02 -5.88 -6.87
N GLY A 181 13.81 -6.52 -8.03
CA GLY A 181 14.33 -6.00 -9.30
C GLY A 181 15.86 -6.00 -9.39
N GLY A 182 16.40 -5.30 -10.38
CA GLY A 182 17.83 -5.21 -10.69
C GLY A 182 18.50 -3.88 -10.34
N ALA A 183 17.74 -2.81 -10.05
CA ALA A 183 18.32 -1.50 -9.71
C ALA A 183 18.46 -1.26 -8.19
N GLU A 184 17.84 -2.07 -7.33
CA GLU A 184 17.77 -1.82 -5.89
C GLU A 184 19.16 -1.86 -5.20
N LEU A 185 19.60 -0.70 -4.70
CA LEU A 185 20.99 -0.46 -4.29
C LEU A 185 21.33 -1.07 -2.93
N ASP A 186 20.38 -1.06 -1.99
CA ASP A 186 20.55 -1.67 -0.66
C ASP A 186 20.75 -3.19 -0.75
N CYS A 187 20.14 -3.79 -1.76
CA CYS A 187 20.29 -5.18 -2.14
C CYS A 187 21.61 -5.48 -2.91
N PHE A 188 22.30 -4.47 -3.47
CA PHE A 188 23.10 -4.52 -4.71
C PHE A 188 23.75 -5.86 -5.14
N PRO A 189 24.75 -6.48 -4.48
CA PRO A 189 25.37 -7.72 -4.98
C PRO A 189 24.46 -8.96 -4.83
N PHE A 190 23.20 -8.76 -4.46
CA PHE A 190 22.10 -9.71 -4.34
C PHE A 190 22.42 -11.00 -3.58
N THR A 191 23.32 -10.90 -2.58
CA THR A 191 23.52 -11.96 -1.61
C THR A 191 22.24 -12.16 -0.78
N PRO A 192 21.91 -13.40 -0.35
CA PRO A 192 20.69 -13.68 0.39
C PRO A 192 20.49 -12.78 1.62
N ASP A 193 21.57 -12.48 2.36
CA ASP A 193 21.50 -11.62 3.56
C ASP A 193 21.14 -10.17 3.23
N ARG A 194 21.71 -9.60 2.14
CA ARG A 194 21.36 -8.24 1.71
C ARG A 194 19.92 -8.19 1.21
N VAL A 195 19.50 -9.15 0.39
CA VAL A 195 18.11 -9.21 -0.10
C VAL A 195 17.13 -9.39 1.07
N LYS A 196 17.43 -10.27 2.03
CA LYS A 196 16.61 -10.45 3.24
C LYS A 196 16.52 -9.18 4.08
N THR A 197 17.63 -8.46 4.26
CA THR A 197 17.67 -7.20 5.02
C THR A 197 16.84 -6.10 4.33
N CYS A 198 17.03 -5.97 3.02
CA CYS A 198 16.32 -5.08 2.10
C CYS A 198 14.78 -5.34 2.21
N LEU A 199 14.34 -6.59 2.08
CA LEU A 199 12.93 -7.00 2.22
C LEU A 199 12.34 -6.74 3.62
N HIS A 200 13.07 -7.03 4.71
CA HIS A 200 12.59 -6.74 6.07
C HIS A 200 12.53 -5.23 6.40
N ARG A 201 13.35 -4.41 5.73
CA ARG A 201 13.43 -2.97 6.01
C ARG A 201 12.23 -2.22 5.46
N GLU A 202 11.72 -2.61 4.31
CA GLU A 202 10.65 -1.88 3.60
C GLU A 202 9.23 -2.26 4.05
N SER A 203 9.01 -3.50 4.53
CA SER A 203 7.68 -3.98 4.96
C SER A 203 7.07 -3.22 6.15
N PHE A 204 7.83 -2.30 6.77
CA PHE A 204 7.40 -1.47 7.91
C PHE A 204 7.60 0.03 7.67
N ARG A 205 7.96 0.46 6.44
CA ARG A 205 8.32 1.85 6.14
C ARG A 205 7.18 2.61 5.48
N CYS A 206 6.39 3.27 6.32
CA CYS A 206 5.51 4.36 5.88
C CYS A 206 6.26 5.70 5.78
N ASP A 207 7.54 5.82 6.17
CA ASP A 207 8.30 7.08 6.26
C ASP A 207 8.84 7.64 4.92
N HIS A 208 8.34 7.15 3.78
CA HIS A 208 8.80 7.55 2.46
C HIS A 208 8.23 8.91 2.01
N SER A 209 9.05 9.74 1.38
CA SER A 209 8.56 10.85 0.56
C SER A 209 8.08 10.37 -0.82
N LEU A 210 7.27 11.18 -1.52
CA LEU A 210 6.79 10.88 -2.88
C LEU A 210 7.92 10.50 -3.85
N ASN A 211 9.10 11.11 -3.72
CA ASN A 211 10.27 10.82 -4.57
C ASN A 211 10.86 9.43 -4.29
N GLU A 212 10.96 9.06 -3.01
CA GLU A 212 11.50 7.75 -2.61
C GLU A 212 10.51 6.63 -2.96
N LEU A 213 9.20 6.91 -2.84
CA LEU A 213 8.13 6.02 -3.29
C LEU A 213 8.20 5.78 -4.81
N LEU A 214 8.27 6.85 -5.62
CA LEU A 214 8.26 6.79 -7.08
C LEU A 214 9.62 6.56 -7.74
N GLY A 215 10.74 6.61 -7.00
CA GLY A 215 12.09 6.51 -7.55
C GLY A 215 12.55 7.72 -8.38
N LEU A 216 11.88 8.87 -8.24
CA LEU A 216 12.08 10.05 -9.10
C LEU A 216 12.71 11.25 -8.37
N ARG A 217 13.25 12.18 -9.16
CA ARG A 217 13.78 13.48 -8.70
C ARG A 217 12.70 14.55 -8.85
N ASP A 218 12.86 15.64 -8.11
CA ASP A 218 11.92 16.78 -8.12
C ASP A 218 11.68 17.41 -9.50
N ALA A 219 12.66 17.33 -10.39
CA ALA A 219 12.61 17.86 -11.75
C ALA A 219 12.15 16.85 -12.81
N ASP A 220 11.88 15.59 -12.44
CA ASP A 220 11.32 14.61 -13.36
C ASP A 220 9.83 14.92 -13.59
N VAL A 221 9.32 14.60 -14.78
CA VAL A 221 7.98 14.99 -15.25
C VAL A 221 7.13 13.75 -15.51
N LEU A 222 5.91 13.75 -14.98
CA LEU A 222 4.87 12.77 -15.32
C LEU A 222 3.92 13.38 -16.35
N PHE A 223 3.42 12.55 -17.27
CA PHE A 223 2.51 12.99 -18.33
C PHE A 223 1.07 12.54 -18.07
N ASN A 224 0.13 13.40 -18.44
CA ASN A 224 -1.30 13.13 -18.33
C ASN A 224 -1.77 12.09 -19.36
N ILE A 225 -2.73 11.23 -18.99
CA ILE A 225 -3.34 10.21 -19.87
C ILE A 225 -3.89 10.82 -21.17
N GLU A 226 -4.62 11.93 -21.12
CA GLU A 226 -5.20 12.57 -22.30
C GLU A 226 -4.11 12.92 -23.32
N TYR A 227 -3.00 13.54 -22.87
CA TYR A 227 -1.86 13.87 -23.73
C TYR A 227 -1.25 12.60 -24.36
N LEU A 228 -1.04 11.55 -23.57
CA LEU A 228 -0.49 10.27 -24.05
C LEU A 228 -1.39 9.58 -25.09
N THR A 229 -2.69 9.90 -25.12
CA THR A 229 -3.64 9.41 -26.13
C THR A 229 -3.81 10.32 -27.35
N GLY A 230 -3.08 11.44 -27.43
CA GLY A 230 -3.21 12.41 -28.52
C GLY A 230 -4.43 13.33 -28.38
N GLY A 231 -4.87 13.59 -27.14
CA GLY A 231 -5.88 14.60 -26.82
C GLY A 231 -5.38 16.04 -27.02
N LYS A 232 -6.18 17.02 -26.59
CA LYS A 232 -5.98 18.44 -26.95
C LYS A 232 -5.30 19.29 -25.88
N LEU A 233 -4.72 18.66 -24.85
CA LEU A 233 -3.93 19.37 -23.84
C LEU A 233 -2.77 20.14 -24.50
N GLU A 234 -2.63 21.41 -24.12
CA GLU A 234 -1.45 22.21 -24.44
C GLU A 234 -0.20 21.61 -23.78
N GLU A 235 0.98 21.76 -24.37
CA GLU A 235 2.21 21.12 -23.88
C GLU A 235 2.54 21.49 -22.41
N ASP A 236 2.27 22.73 -22.01
CA ASP A 236 2.45 23.23 -20.63
C ASP A 236 1.46 22.62 -19.62
N ALA A 237 0.31 22.10 -20.08
CA ALA A 237 -0.70 21.41 -19.26
C ALA A 237 -0.58 19.88 -19.32
N ALA A 238 0.21 19.35 -20.26
CA ALA A 238 0.38 17.92 -20.49
C ALA A 238 1.26 17.22 -19.44
N GLY A 239 2.13 17.96 -18.76
CA GLY A 239 3.11 17.44 -17.80
C GLY A 239 3.03 18.09 -16.43
N ILE A 240 3.38 17.34 -15.38
CA ILE A 240 3.56 17.84 -14.01
C ILE A 240 4.90 17.38 -13.47
N THR A 241 5.63 18.25 -12.76
CA THR A 241 6.87 17.86 -12.08
C THR A 241 6.55 17.15 -10.77
N VAL A 242 7.44 16.27 -10.31
CA VAL A 242 7.28 15.66 -8.98
C VAL A 242 7.33 16.71 -7.86
N SER A 243 8.06 17.81 -8.05
CA SER A 243 8.05 18.95 -7.11
C SER A 243 6.70 19.64 -6.97
N GLN A 244 5.89 19.68 -8.02
CA GLN A 244 4.51 20.19 -7.98
C GLN A 244 3.56 19.18 -7.34
N LEU A 245 3.69 17.88 -7.67
CA LEU A 245 2.88 16.82 -7.06
C LEU A 245 3.08 16.74 -5.54
N LYS A 246 4.31 16.93 -5.04
CA LYS A 246 4.62 17.00 -3.60
C LYS A 246 3.84 18.06 -2.80
N GLN A 247 3.27 19.06 -3.47
CA GLN A 247 2.51 20.13 -2.83
C GLN A 247 1.00 19.87 -2.84
N LYS A 248 0.57 18.74 -3.41
CA LYS A 248 -0.82 18.32 -3.56
C LYS A 248 -1.07 17.03 -2.78
N PHE A 249 -2.34 16.73 -2.53
CA PHE A 249 -2.76 15.42 -2.05
C PHE A 249 -2.70 14.40 -3.19
N VAL A 250 -1.89 13.34 -3.05
CA VAL A 250 -1.61 12.38 -4.13
C VAL A 250 -1.97 10.95 -3.73
N GLY A 251 -2.80 10.30 -4.54
CA GLY A 251 -2.99 8.85 -4.52
C GLY A 251 -2.14 8.16 -5.60
N VAL A 252 -1.17 7.34 -5.20
CA VAL A 252 -0.41 6.52 -6.15
C VAL A 252 -1.16 5.20 -6.34
N TYR A 253 -1.73 4.99 -7.53
CA TYR A 253 -2.46 3.78 -7.88
C TYR A 253 -1.57 2.78 -8.62
N MET A 254 -1.28 1.64 -7.98
CA MET A 254 -0.60 0.51 -8.60
C MET A 254 -1.62 -0.41 -9.29
N CYS A 255 -1.77 -0.24 -10.60
CA CYS A 255 -2.62 -1.07 -11.45
C CYS A 255 -1.89 -2.36 -11.82
N TYR A 256 -2.42 -3.50 -11.36
CA TYR A 256 -1.86 -4.83 -11.57
C TYR A 256 -2.73 -5.67 -12.53
N ASN A 257 -4.06 -5.50 -12.46
CA ASN A 257 -5.01 -6.19 -13.33
C ASN A 257 -6.29 -5.39 -13.67
N GLY A 258 -6.45 -4.17 -13.14
CA GLY A 258 -7.54 -3.24 -13.42
C GLY A 258 -8.79 -3.42 -12.54
N ARG A 259 -8.81 -4.34 -11.56
CA ARG A 259 -10.02 -4.66 -10.78
C ARG A 259 -10.52 -3.48 -9.95
N SER A 260 -9.59 -2.76 -9.31
CA SER A 260 -9.87 -1.61 -8.44
C SER A 260 -10.05 -0.32 -9.23
N LEU A 261 -9.86 -0.35 -10.56
CA LEU A 261 -9.93 0.84 -11.40
C LEU A 261 -11.30 1.52 -11.28
N ARG A 262 -12.37 0.75 -11.45
CA ARG A 262 -13.75 1.28 -11.42
C ARG A 262 -14.08 2.04 -10.13
N ILE A 263 -13.79 1.46 -8.97
CA ILE A 263 -14.08 2.12 -7.68
C ILE A 263 -13.23 3.39 -7.49
N LEU A 264 -11.97 3.39 -7.95
CA LEU A 264 -11.13 4.59 -7.93
C LEU A 264 -11.60 5.68 -8.90
N LEU A 265 -12.27 5.32 -10.01
CA LEU A 265 -12.92 6.29 -10.89
C LEU A 265 -14.15 6.91 -10.22
N GLU A 266 -15.02 6.08 -9.63
CA GLU A 266 -16.21 6.51 -8.90
C GLU A 266 -15.82 7.47 -7.73
N VAL A 267 -14.80 7.12 -6.94
CA VAL A 267 -14.26 7.98 -5.86
C VAL A 267 -13.60 9.25 -6.39
N HIS A 268 -12.85 9.20 -7.49
CA HIS A 268 -12.22 10.40 -8.07
C HIS A 268 -13.24 11.34 -8.74
N GLU A 269 -14.36 10.83 -9.27
CA GLU A 269 -15.52 11.64 -9.66
C GLU A 269 -16.18 12.30 -8.45
N GLU A 270 -16.36 11.55 -7.37
CA GLU A 270 -16.98 12.06 -6.15
C GLU A 270 -16.13 13.11 -5.44
N CYS A 271 -14.81 12.90 -5.32
CA CYS A 271 -13.88 13.91 -4.82
C CYS A 271 -13.99 15.23 -5.60
N ARG A 272 -14.08 15.16 -6.94
CA ARG A 272 -14.28 16.36 -7.78
C ARG A 272 -15.64 17.04 -7.55
N ARG A 273 -16.69 16.28 -7.24
CA ARG A 273 -18.03 16.80 -6.91
C ARG A 273 -18.03 17.53 -5.57
N GLU A 274 -17.42 16.93 -4.54
CA GLU A 274 -17.29 17.49 -3.19
C GLU A 274 -16.16 18.54 -3.07
N LYS A 275 -15.42 18.79 -4.16
CA LYS A 275 -14.27 19.72 -4.25
C LYS A 275 -13.10 19.35 -3.35
N TYR A 276 -12.93 18.06 -3.09
CA TYR A 276 -11.72 17.51 -2.50
C TYR A 276 -10.56 17.51 -3.50
N GLU A 277 -9.38 17.89 -3.04
CA GLU A 277 -8.16 17.82 -3.84
C GLU A 277 -7.66 16.37 -3.87
N LEU A 278 -7.51 15.79 -5.05
CA LEU A 278 -6.89 14.46 -5.22
C LEU A 278 -6.28 14.37 -6.61
N GLU A 279 -4.95 14.26 -6.66
CA GLU A 279 -4.22 13.88 -7.86
C GLU A 279 -3.97 12.37 -7.84
N ILE A 280 -4.10 11.70 -8.99
CA ILE A 280 -3.82 10.25 -9.09
C ILE A 280 -2.64 9.99 -10.02
N VAL A 281 -1.65 9.28 -9.50
CA VAL A 281 -0.48 8.78 -10.24
C VAL A 281 -0.65 7.30 -10.51
N LEU A 282 -0.87 6.94 -11.78
CA LEU A 282 -1.00 5.57 -12.26
C LEU A 282 0.39 4.92 -12.44
N VAL A 283 0.59 3.78 -11.78
CA VAL A 283 1.74 2.88 -11.95
C VAL A 283 1.27 1.56 -12.56
N CYS A 284 1.60 1.32 -13.82
CA CYS A 284 1.22 0.11 -14.54
C CYS A 284 2.19 -1.04 -14.23
N CYS A 285 1.77 -2.03 -13.44
CA CYS A 285 2.58 -3.19 -13.04
C CYS A 285 2.30 -4.44 -13.91
N PRO A 286 3.15 -4.78 -14.89
CA PRO A 286 2.89 -5.81 -15.91
C PRO A 286 3.01 -7.26 -15.42
N PHE A 287 3.34 -7.47 -14.15
CA PHE A 287 3.74 -8.75 -13.58
C PHE A 287 2.60 -9.80 -13.54
N TYR A 288 1.33 -9.38 -13.60
CA TYR A 288 0.19 -10.31 -13.61
C TYR A 288 0.10 -11.10 -14.93
N TRP A 289 0.07 -10.37 -16.05
CA TRP A 289 -0.11 -10.95 -17.38
C TRP A 289 1.22 -11.36 -18.02
N GLN A 290 2.37 -10.95 -17.47
CA GLN A 290 3.72 -11.26 -17.98
C GLN A 290 3.90 -10.83 -19.44
N VAL A 291 3.32 -9.68 -19.78
CA VAL A 291 3.40 -9.04 -21.10
C VAL A 291 4.52 -7.97 -21.11
N PRO A 292 4.92 -7.43 -22.29
CA PRO A 292 5.86 -6.30 -22.33
C PRO A 292 5.31 -5.13 -21.49
N PRO A 293 6.15 -4.43 -20.71
CA PRO A 293 5.68 -3.31 -19.88
C PRO A 293 5.00 -2.19 -20.67
N GLU A 294 5.50 -1.88 -21.87
CA GLU A 294 4.90 -0.87 -22.75
C GLU A 294 3.51 -1.31 -23.24
N LEU A 295 3.36 -2.57 -23.66
CA LEU A 295 2.04 -3.11 -24.06
C LEU A 295 1.06 -3.11 -22.89
N HIS A 296 1.50 -3.46 -21.67
CA HIS A 296 0.65 -3.37 -20.47
C HIS A 296 0.14 -1.95 -20.24
N LYS A 297 1.06 -0.98 -20.32
CA LYS A 297 0.76 0.45 -20.17
C LYS A 297 -0.21 0.93 -21.26
N GLU A 298 0.03 0.59 -22.52
CA GLU A 298 -0.87 0.91 -23.65
C GLU A 298 -2.29 0.35 -23.43
N LEU A 299 -2.41 -0.92 -23.04
CA LEU A 299 -3.71 -1.56 -22.80
C LEU A 299 -4.50 -0.91 -21.65
N ILE A 300 -3.83 -0.46 -20.59
CA ILE A 300 -4.45 0.27 -19.47
C ILE A 300 -4.83 1.69 -19.87
N ILE A 301 -3.93 2.43 -20.54
CA ILE A 301 -4.19 3.81 -21.00
C ILE A 301 -5.38 3.84 -21.97
N GLU A 302 -5.44 2.91 -22.94
CA GLU A 302 -6.55 2.83 -23.89
C GLU A 302 -7.88 2.49 -23.19
N ALA A 303 -7.87 1.60 -22.19
CA ALA A 303 -9.05 1.30 -21.39
C ALA A 303 -9.53 2.53 -20.60
N LEU A 304 -8.63 3.24 -19.91
CA LEU A 304 -8.91 4.47 -19.17
C LEU A 304 -9.45 5.59 -20.06
N ALA A 305 -8.88 5.76 -21.24
CA ALA A 305 -9.35 6.74 -22.23
C ALA A 305 -10.77 6.40 -22.73
N SER A 306 -11.11 5.12 -22.88
CA SER A 306 -12.45 4.70 -23.30
C SER A 306 -13.56 5.02 -22.29
N VAL A 307 -13.19 5.31 -21.03
CA VAL A 307 -14.09 5.77 -19.96
C VAL A 307 -13.82 7.22 -19.55
N SER A 308 -13.21 8.03 -20.44
CA SER A 308 -13.02 9.49 -20.28
C SER A 308 -12.20 9.93 -19.05
N VAL A 309 -11.20 9.14 -18.65
CA VAL A 309 -10.34 9.46 -17.50
C VAL A 309 -9.14 10.29 -17.95
N LEU A 310 -9.33 11.61 -17.92
CA LEU A 310 -8.40 12.60 -18.49
C LEU A 310 -7.57 13.36 -17.44
N GLY A 311 -7.72 13.05 -16.14
CA GLY A 311 -7.07 13.78 -15.04
C GLY A 311 -5.83 13.12 -14.46
N TRP A 312 -5.51 11.88 -14.84
CA TRP A 312 -4.49 11.08 -14.15
C TRP A 312 -3.11 11.20 -14.79
N TRP A 313 -2.08 11.14 -13.96
CA TRP A 313 -0.67 11.17 -14.34
C TRP A 313 -0.11 9.76 -14.48
N VAL A 314 0.70 9.49 -15.49
CA VAL A 314 1.28 8.16 -15.70
C VAL A 314 2.76 8.15 -15.31
N LEU A 315 3.13 7.25 -14.40
CA LEU A 315 4.53 6.91 -14.15
C LEU A 315 5.06 6.08 -15.33
N PRO A 316 6.20 6.45 -15.95
CA PRO A 316 6.93 5.56 -16.86
C PRO A 316 7.23 4.23 -16.17
N PHE A 317 7.28 3.12 -16.90
CA PHE A 317 7.54 1.83 -16.27
C PHE A 317 8.93 1.79 -15.63
N ASP A 318 8.95 1.60 -14.32
CA ASP A 318 10.14 1.30 -13.52
C ASP A 318 9.92 -0.03 -12.77
N ASN A 319 10.81 -0.99 -13.00
CA ASN A 319 10.68 -2.34 -12.46
C ASN A 319 10.94 -2.38 -10.95
N THR A 320 11.95 -1.65 -10.47
CA THR A 320 12.28 -1.56 -9.04
C THR A 320 11.17 -0.87 -8.24
N VAL A 321 10.56 0.19 -8.77
CA VAL A 321 9.38 0.86 -8.18
C VAL A 321 8.17 -0.08 -8.16
N CYS A 322 7.87 -0.77 -9.26
CA CYS A 322 6.80 -1.77 -9.29
C CYS A 322 6.99 -2.86 -8.22
N HIS A 323 8.24 -3.31 -8.01
CA HIS A 323 8.55 -4.24 -6.94
C HIS A 323 8.42 -3.60 -5.54
N ARG A 324 8.87 -2.36 -5.33
CA ARG A 324 8.74 -1.65 -4.04
C ARG A 324 7.29 -1.50 -3.62
N LEU A 325 6.44 -0.98 -4.52
CA LEU A 325 4.99 -0.85 -4.26
C LEU A 325 4.35 -2.23 -4.00
N LEU A 326 4.72 -3.27 -4.76
CA LEU A 326 4.20 -4.63 -4.52
C LEU A 326 4.55 -5.19 -3.13
N ARG A 327 5.70 -4.79 -2.55
CA ARG A 327 6.12 -5.17 -1.20
C ARG A 327 5.39 -4.39 -0.11
N MET A 328 4.89 -3.20 -0.43
CA MET A 328 4.08 -2.36 0.46
C MET A 328 2.58 -2.71 0.39
N CYS A 329 2.12 -3.39 -0.68
CA CYS A 329 0.78 -3.97 -0.73
C CYS A 329 0.61 -5.08 0.31
N GLU A 330 -0.56 -5.12 0.93
CA GLU A 330 -0.88 -6.04 2.02
C GLU A 330 -0.88 -7.53 1.62
N VAL A 331 -0.43 -8.40 2.53
CA VAL A 331 -0.33 -9.85 2.30
C VAL A 331 -1.71 -10.52 2.41
N GLY A 332 -2.52 -10.38 1.37
CA GLY A 332 -3.83 -11.06 1.25
C GLY A 332 -4.83 -10.31 0.36
N SER A 333 -4.73 -8.99 0.31
CA SER A 333 -5.53 -8.17 -0.60
C SER A 333 -5.15 -8.41 -2.07
N HIS A 334 -6.03 -8.05 -2.99
CA HIS A 334 -6.00 -8.54 -4.37
C HIS A 334 -5.02 -7.80 -5.31
N ARG A 335 -3.77 -7.64 -4.86
CA ARG A 335 -2.56 -7.26 -5.63
C ARG A 335 -2.54 -5.87 -6.28
N GLU A 336 -3.54 -5.05 -6.05
CA GLU A 336 -3.55 -3.63 -6.40
C GLU A 336 -3.40 -2.79 -5.13
N GLY A 337 -2.74 -1.64 -5.23
CA GLY A 337 -2.46 -0.76 -4.11
C GLY A 337 -2.86 0.67 -4.45
N PHE A 338 -3.37 1.41 -3.46
CA PHE A 338 -3.62 2.84 -3.56
C PHE A 338 -2.95 3.51 -2.35
N PHE A 339 -1.77 4.07 -2.60
CA PHE A 339 -0.91 4.64 -1.58
C PHE A 339 -1.23 6.12 -1.44
N ILE A 340 -1.72 6.51 -0.26
CA ILE A 340 -2.02 7.91 0.05
C ILE A 340 -0.75 8.62 0.47
N VAL A 341 -0.45 9.73 -0.19
CA VAL A 341 0.68 10.61 0.13
C VAL A 341 0.13 11.99 0.43
N ASP A 342 0.11 12.35 1.72
CA ASP A 342 -0.30 13.67 2.18
C ASP A 342 0.92 14.64 2.14
N PRO A 343 0.79 15.87 1.61
CA PRO A 343 1.89 16.84 1.58
C PRO A 343 2.27 17.38 2.97
N ASN A 344 1.36 17.30 3.94
CA ASN A 344 1.53 17.76 5.33
C ASN A 344 2.03 16.62 6.23
N GLU A 345 1.41 15.44 6.09
CA GLU A 345 1.78 14.26 6.86
C GLU A 345 2.89 13.50 6.14
N LYS A 346 4.12 13.55 6.66
CA LYS A 346 5.34 13.00 6.02
C LYS A 346 5.40 11.46 6.01
N PHE A 347 4.29 10.80 5.73
CA PHE A 347 4.18 9.36 5.62
C PHE A 347 3.26 8.96 4.46
N VAL A 348 3.43 7.73 4.00
CA VAL A 348 2.59 7.08 2.99
C VAL A 348 1.67 6.10 3.69
N ASP A 349 0.35 6.23 3.52
CA ASP A 349 -0.60 5.21 3.98
C ASP A 349 -0.87 4.19 2.86
N PRO A 350 -0.43 2.93 2.95
CA PRO A 350 -0.60 1.95 1.87
C PRO A 350 -2.03 1.40 1.79
N TYR A 351 -2.92 1.75 2.72
CA TYR A 351 -4.24 1.17 2.86
C TYR A 351 -5.38 2.04 2.32
N GLY A 352 -5.08 3.04 1.47
CA GLY A 352 -6.11 3.90 0.87
C GLY A 352 -7.19 3.13 0.11
N LEU A 353 -6.83 2.02 -0.55
CA LEU A 353 -7.80 1.17 -1.27
C LEU A 353 -8.71 0.37 -0.33
N PRO A 354 -8.21 -0.38 0.68
CA PRO A 354 -9.06 -0.94 1.75
C PRO A 354 -9.98 0.09 2.41
N ILE A 355 -9.46 1.28 2.76
CA ILE A 355 -10.25 2.34 3.40
C ILE A 355 -11.39 2.81 2.49
N ILE A 356 -11.11 3.02 1.20
CA ILE A 356 -12.14 3.34 0.20
C ILE A 356 -13.21 2.24 0.09
N LEU A 357 -12.80 0.97 0.10
CA LEU A 357 -13.71 -0.18 -0.03
C LEU A 357 -14.63 -0.35 1.18
N ASP A 358 -14.10 -0.15 2.39
CA ASP A 358 -14.80 -0.43 3.64
C ASP A 358 -15.56 0.80 4.17
N PHE A 359 -14.98 2.01 4.05
CA PHE A 359 -15.49 3.25 4.65
C PHE A 359 -15.98 4.30 3.64
N GLY A 360 -15.71 4.12 2.35
CA GLY A 360 -16.21 5.01 1.28
C GLY A 360 -15.68 6.45 1.35
N ILE A 361 -16.39 7.38 0.70
CA ILE A 361 -15.97 8.77 0.54
C ILE A 361 -15.80 9.54 1.85
N ASP A 362 -16.61 9.25 2.86
CA ASP A 362 -16.60 9.95 4.16
C ASP A 362 -15.25 9.85 4.87
N SER A 363 -14.45 8.83 4.55
CA SER A 363 -13.11 8.62 5.09
C SER A 363 -12.03 9.53 4.48
N TYR A 364 -12.33 10.38 3.48
CA TYR A 364 -11.38 11.33 2.87
C TYR A 364 -10.62 12.15 3.95
N PRO A 365 -9.27 12.21 3.95
CA PRO A 365 -8.32 11.81 2.89
C PRO A 365 -7.90 10.32 2.85
N PHE A 366 -8.78 9.37 3.13
CA PHE A 366 -8.54 7.92 2.95
C PHE A 366 -7.32 7.38 3.73
N THR A 367 -6.97 8.01 4.84
CA THR A 367 -5.92 7.53 5.75
C THR A 367 -6.54 6.81 6.94
N ARG A 368 -5.83 5.82 7.48
CA ARG A 368 -6.24 5.11 8.71
C ARG A 368 -6.41 6.11 9.84
N LYS A 369 -5.50 7.09 9.90
CA LYS A 369 -5.50 8.20 10.85
C LYS A 369 -6.83 8.95 10.81
N LYS A 370 -7.26 9.39 9.63
CA LYS A 370 -8.53 10.10 9.46
C LYS A 370 -9.72 9.27 9.94
N THR A 371 -9.77 8.00 9.56
CA THR A 371 -10.85 7.07 9.93
C THR A 371 -10.94 6.89 11.45
N ILE A 372 -9.80 6.64 12.11
CA ILE A 372 -9.69 6.52 13.57
C ILE A 372 -10.04 7.83 14.26
N ASP A 373 -9.54 8.96 13.77
CA ASP A 373 -9.78 10.27 14.37
C ASP A 373 -11.25 10.70 14.21
N MET A 374 -11.93 10.32 13.12
CA MET A 374 -13.37 10.52 12.93
C MET A 374 -14.20 9.70 13.92
N GLU A 375 -13.90 8.40 14.06
CA GLU A 375 -14.59 7.54 15.03
C GLU A 375 -14.35 8.02 16.47
N LEU A 376 -13.13 8.51 16.76
CA LEU A 376 -12.80 9.14 18.03
C LEU A 376 -13.65 10.38 18.28
N GLN A 377 -13.76 11.31 17.32
CA GLN A 377 -14.63 12.48 17.46
C GLN A 377 -16.12 12.09 17.60
N ARG A 378 -16.58 11.06 16.87
CA ARG A 378 -17.95 10.54 16.99
C ARG A 378 -18.21 10.04 18.41
N LYS A 379 -17.34 9.17 18.94
CA LYS A 379 -17.44 8.62 20.30
C LYS A 379 -17.29 9.72 21.38
N MET A 380 -16.34 10.64 21.23
CA MET A 380 -16.16 11.80 22.14
C MET A 380 -17.35 12.78 22.10
N GLY A 381 -18.17 12.78 21.04
CA GLY A 381 -19.40 13.55 20.96
C GLY A 381 -20.60 12.92 21.69
N LEU A 382 -20.55 11.62 22.01
CA LEU A 382 -21.63 10.94 22.73
C LEU A 382 -21.69 11.39 24.19
N ARG A 383 -22.89 11.44 24.76
CA ARG A 383 -23.11 11.74 26.17
C ARG A 383 -24.00 10.68 26.80
N LEU A 384 -23.69 10.27 28.02
CA LEU A 384 -24.49 9.31 28.78
C LEU A 384 -25.99 9.70 28.78
N ASN A 385 -26.27 10.99 29.03
CA ASN A 385 -27.63 11.52 29.04
C ASN A 385 -28.35 11.40 27.69
N SER A 386 -27.66 11.54 26.54
CA SER A 386 -28.32 11.38 25.23
C SER A 386 -28.58 9.91 24.90
N LEU A 387 -27.65 9.03 25.25
CA LEU A 387 -27.73 7.58 25.05
C LEU A 387 -28.87 6.96 25.88
N LEU A 388 -29.05 7.38 27.13
CA LEU A 388 -30.07 6.83 28.03
C LEU A 388 -31.42 7.59 27.98
N HIS A 389 -31.49 8.78 27.39
CA HIS A 389 -32.76 9.53 27.24
C HIS A 389 -33.93 8.72 26.66
N PRO A 390 -33.76 7.85 25.63
CA PRO A 390 -34.84 7.06 25.08
C PRO A 390 -35.49 6.10 26.08
N TRP A 391 -34.78 5.68 27.13
CA TRP A 391 -35.33 4.77 28.14
C TRP A 391 -36.38 5.44 29.02
N GLY A 392 -36.28 6.76 29.24
CA GLY A 392 -37.35 7.61 29.77
C GLY A 392 -37.83 7.22 31.18
N TYR A 393 -37.15 7.75 32.21
CA TYR A 393 -37.43 7.55 33.64
C TYR A 393 -37.82 6.11 34.02
N PRO A 394 -36.84 5.24 34.30
CA PRO A 394 -37.07 3.92 34.87
C PRO A 394 -38.08 3.96 36.02
N SER A 395 -39.01 3.01 35.99
CA SER A 395 -40.03 2.85 37.01
C SER A 395 -39.38 2.74 38.39
N SER A 396 -39.59 3.78 39.21
CA SER A 396 -38.95 4.07 40.50
C SER A 396 -37.42 4.26 40.48
N SER A 397 -37.00 5.49 40.85
CA SER A 397 -35.69 5.91 41.37
C SER A 397 -34.47 6.08 40.43
N LEU A 398 -34.63 6.27 39.12
CA LEU A 398 -33.62 7.01 38.32
C LEU A 398 -34.12 8.40 37.95
N ASP A 399 -33.75 9.40 38.73
CA ASP A 399 -33.57 10.76 38.20
C ASP A 399 -32.22 10.79 37.48
N THR A 400 -32.16 11.19 36.21
CA THR A 400 -30.84 11.40 35.55
C THR A 400 -30.01 12.47 36.27
N CYS A 401 -30.64 13.34 37.06
CA CYS A 401 -29.99 14.25 37.99
C CYS A 401 -29.15 13.56 39.08
N THR A 402 -29.41 12.30 39.46
CA THR A 402 -28.60 11.57 40.46
C THR A 402 -27.39 10.84 39.85
N MET A 403 -27.21 10.89 38.52
CA MET A 403 -26.01 10.40 37.83
C MET A 403 -25.02 11.53 37.49
N ILE A 404 -25.43 12.79 37.59
CA ILE A 404 -24.55 13.95 37.40
C ILE A 404 -23.51 13.98 38.54
N GLY A 405 -22.22 14.05 38.20
CA GLY A 405 -21.15 13.98 39.20
C GLY A 405 -20.79 12.56 39.64
N LYS A 406 -21.25 11.51 38.93
CA LYS A 406 -20.83 10.12 39.14
C LYS A 406 -20.07 9.58 37.94
N ILE A 407 -19.15 8.66 38.21
CA ILE A 407 -18.57 7.78 37.19
C ILE A 407 -19.59 6.68 36.89
N VAL A 408 -19.85 6.39 35.62
CA VAL A 408 -20.87 5.39 35.21
C VAL A 408 -20.25 4.33 34.32
N VAL A 409 -20.46 3.06 34.64
CA VAL A 409 -20.11 1.93 33.75
C VAL A 409 -21.39 1.38 33.13
N LEU A 410 -21.54 1.59 31.83
CA LEU A 410 -22.62 1.06 31.02
C LEU A 410 -22.23 -0.33 30.53
N TYR A 411 -22.92 -1.36 31.01
CA TYR A 411 -22.75 -2.74 30.59
C TYR A 411 -23.76 -3.09 29.50
N LEU A 412 -23.25 -3.34 28.31
CA LEU A 412 -24.02 -3.70 27.13
C LEU A 412 -23.89 -5.21 26.90
N TYR A 413 -25.01 -5.94 26.95
CA TYR A 413 -25.01 -7.40 26.86
C TYR A 413 -26.12 -7.93 25.96
N LYS A 414 -25.94 -9.13 25.40
CA LYS A 414 -27.06 -9.91 24.84
C LYS A 414 -27.40 -10.99 25.85
N GLU A 415 -28.65 -11.43 25.96
CA GLU A 415 -28.99 -12.49 26.91
C GLU A 415 -28.17 -13.80 26.79
N PRO A 416 -27.79 -14.27 25.58
CA PRO A 416 -26.85 -15.40 25.44
C PRO A 416 -25.35 -15.03 25.60
N GLU A 417 -24.98 -13.74 25.65
CA GLU A 417 -23.59 -13.25 25.67
C GLU A 417 -23.37 -12.33 26.89
N LYS A 418 -22.99 -12.94 28.03
CA LYS A 418 -22.82 -12.28 29.35
C LYS A 418 -21.48 -12.66 30.02
N PHE A 419 -20.41 -12.79 29.23
CA PHE A 419 -19.10 -13.27 29.67
C PHE A 419 -18.36 -12.29 30.60
N LEU A 420 -18.77 -11.02 30.63
CA LEU A 420 -18.19 -9.95 31.46
C LEU A 420 -18.93 -9.76 32.79
N ALA A 421 -20.18 -10.23 32.91
CA ALA A 421 -21.03 -10.00 34.08
C ALA A 421 -20.36 -10.35 35.42
N ASP A 422 -19.85 -11.57 35.57
CA ASP A 422 -19.20 -12.03 36.82
C ASP A 422 -17.94 -11.21 37.16
N ARG A 423 -17.17 -10.82 36.13
CA ARG A 423 -15.96 -10.00 36.32
C ARG A 423 -16.32 -8.58 36.74
N LEU A 424 -17.37 -7.99 36.14
CA LEU A 424 -17.87 -6.67 36.51
C LEU A 424 -18.47 -6.67 37.91
N ALA A 425 -19.19 -7.73 38.30
CA ALA A 425 -19.75 -7.90 39.64
C ALA A 425 -18.65 -7.98 40.71
N ALA A 426 -17.57 -8.73 40.43
CA ALA A 426 -16.40 -8.78 41.30
C ALA A 426 -15.72 -7.40 41.42
N TRP A 427 -15.47 -6.72 40.30
CA TRP A 427 -14.86 -5.38 40.28
C TRP A 427 -15.69 -4.34 41.05
N TYR A 428 -16.99 -4.24 40.75
CA TYR A 428 -17.90 -3.28 41.39
C TYR A 428 -17.96 -3.47 42.91
N LYS A 429 -17.95 -4.72 43.37
CA LYS A 429 -17.93 -5.08 44.79
C LYS A 429 -16.64 -4.67 45.50
N GLU A 430 -15.48 -4.69 44.83
CA GLU A 430 -14.26 -4.13 45.43
C GLU A 430 -14.27 -2.60 45.44
N ILE A 431 -14.72 -1.95 44.35
CA ILE A 431 -14.83 -0.49 44.27
C ILE A 431 -15.74 0.10 45.37
N ILE A 432 -16.89 -0.51 45.66
CA ILE A 432 -17.80 -0.07 46.74
C ILE A 432 -17.22 -0.30 48.15
N LYS A 433 -16.27 -1.23 48.33
CA LYS A 433 -15.58 -1.39 49.62
C LYS A 433 -14.51 -0.32 49.83
N GLU A 434 -13.82 0.07 48.76
CA GLU A 434 -12.67 0.99 48.81
C GLU A 434 -13.07 2.46 48.72
N ARG A 435 -14.22 2.78 48.11
CA ARG A 435 -14.76 4.14 47.98
C ARG A 435 -16.12 4.26 48.65
N ASP A 436 -16.52 5.50 48.91
CA ASP A 436 -17.92 5.79 49.25
C ASP A 436 -18.82 5.40 48.07
N SER A 437 -19.95 4.73 48.34
CA SER A 437 -20.80 4.11 47.31
C SER A 437 -21.56 5.12 46.43
N SER A 438 -21.27 6.40 46.62
CA SER A 438 -21.85 7.55 45.92
C SER A 438 -21.14 7.90 44.62
N VAL A 439 -19.95 7.34 44.34
CA VAL A 439 -19.05 7.79 43.26
C VAL A 439 -19.16 7.00 41.96
N VAL A 440 -19.53 5.71 42.01
CA VAL A 440 -19.55 4.81 40.84
C VAL A 440 -20.89 4.09 40.74
N GLU A 441 -21.47 4.08 39.54
CA GLU A 441 -22.77 3.44 39.24
C GLU A 441 -22.62 2.46 38.07
N VAL A 442 -23.31 1.32 38.10
CA VAL A 442 -23.37 0.38 36.95
C VAL A 442 -24.77 0.37 36.36
N VAL A 443 -24.86 0.54 35.04
CA VAL A 443 -26.11 0.50 34.27
C VAL A 443 -26.06 -0.67 33.29
N ALA A 444 -26.91 -1.67 33.45
CA ALA A 444 -27.03 -2.81 32.53
C ALA A 444 -28.10 -2.55 31.46
N VAL A 445 -27.77 -2.82 30.20
CA VAL A 445 -28.69 -2.69 29.05
C VAL A 445 -28.59 -3.90 28.13
N SER A 446 -29.72 -4.60 27.93
CA SER A 446 -29.86 -5.60 26.88
C SER A 446 -29.81 -4.91 25.51
N ILE A 447 -28.78 -5.22 24.71
CA ILE A 447 -28.58 -4.69 23.36
C ILE A 447 -29.26 -5.52 22.26
N ASP A 448 -29.70 -6.74 22.58
CA ASP A 448 -30.62 -7.54 21.75
C ASP A 448 -32.10 -7.15 21.96
N GLY A 449 -32.41 -6.37 22.99
CA GLY A 449 -33.77 -5.95 23.33
C GLY A 449 -34.66 -7.09 23.84
N ILE A 450 -34.08 -8.24 24.18
CA ILE A 450 -34.80 -9.41 24.66
C ILE A 450 -34.96 -9.30 26.17
N ARG A 451 -36.20 -9.34 26.66
CA ARG A 451 -36.47 -9.42 28.10
C ARG A 451 -36.06 -10.79 28.63
N GLY A 452 -34.92 -10.86 29.29
CA GLY A 452 -34.40 -12.09 29.90
C GLY A 452 -34.72 -12.23 31.37
N THR A 453 -34.00 -13.14 32.03
CA THR A 453 -34.07 -13.35 33.49
C THR A 453 -33.01 -12.54 34.24
N SER A 454 -32.00 -11.99 33.55
CA SER A 454 -30.85 -11.34 34.18
C SER A 454 -31.19 -10.03 34.88
N ASP A 455 -32.30 -9.38 34.52
CA ASP A 455 -32.75 -8.12 35.12
C ASP A 455 -32.82 -8.24 36.66
N GLU A 456 -33.37 -9.35 37.17
CA GLU A 456 -33.51 -9.62 38.61
C GLU A 456 -32.15 -9.89 39.27
N ASP A 457 -31.26 -10.64 38.61
CA ASP A 457 -29.90 -10.92 39.08
C ASP A 457 -29.05 -9.63 39.16
N PHE A 458 -29.13 -8.76 38.15
CA PHE A 458 -28.40 -7.50 38.11
C PHE A 458 -28.95 -6.48 39.12
N MET A 459 -30.26 -6.39 39.30
CA MET A 459 -30.84 -5.58 40.39
C MET A 459 -30.39 -6.09 41.77
N ALA A 460 -30.25 -7.40 41.97
CA ALA A 460 -29.75 -7.99 43.21
C ALA A 460 -28.26 -7.68 43.49
N LEU A 461 -27.47 -7.36 42.45
CA LEU A 461 -26.10 -6.84 42.57
C LEU A 461 -26.04 -5.34 42.91
N GLY A 462 -27.18 -4.66 42.99
CA GLY A 462 -27.23 -3.20 43.16
C GLY A 462 -26.85 -2.44 41.90
N TRP A 463 -27.15 -3.00 40.72
CA TRP A 463 -27.02 -2.32 39.43
C TRP A 463 -28.35 -1.73 39.00
N LEU A 464 -28.28 -0.67 38.20
CA LEU A 464 -29.43 -0.08 37.53
C LEU A 464 -29.69 -0.84 36.23
N VAL A 465 -30.92 -1.25 35.96
CA VAL A 465 -31.25 -2.03 34.75
C VAL A 465 -32.21 -1.24 33.87
N CYS A 466 -31.83 -1.03 32.61
CA CYS A 466 -32.70 -0.44 31.60
C CYS A 466 -33.68 -1.50 31.08
N PRO A 467 -35.01 -1.26 31.09
CA PRO A 467 -35.98 -2.20 30.54
C PRO A 467 -35.67 -2.57 29.08
N ALA A 468 -35.69 -3.88 28.79
CA ALA A 468 -35.47 -4.40 27.44
C ALA A 468 -36.51 -3.86 26.44
N ASP A 469 -36.05 -3.20 25.40
CA ASP A 469 -36.86 -2.58 24.36
C ASP A 469 -36.09 -2.63 23.02
N PRO A 470 -36.51 -3.45 22.04
CA PRO A 470 -35.79 -3.63 20.79
C PRO A 470 -35.54 -2.34 19.99
N ALA A 471 -36.45 -1.36 20.05
CA ALA A 471 -36.31 -0.12 19.29
C ALA A 471 -35.29 0.82 19.94
N LYS A 472 -35.29 0.90 21.28
CA LYS A 472 -34.30 1.68 22.04
C LYS A 472 -32.91 1.02 21.95
N SER A 473 -32.84 -0.30 22.13
CA SER A 473 -31.59 -1.08 22.01
C SER A 473 -30.96 -0.94 20.63
N ALA A 474 -31.75 -1.05 19.55
CA ALA A 474 -31.25 -0.83 18.18
C ALA A 474 -30.70 0.60 17.98
N LYS A 475 -31.36 1.61 18.54
CA LYS A 475 -30.88 3.01 18.50
C LYS A 475 -29.55 3.16 19.24
N LEU A 476 -29.45 2.66 20.48
CA LEU A 476 -28.23 2.71 21.28
C LEU A 476 -27.06 1.98 20.59
N CYS A 477 -27.33 0.83 19.97
CA CYS A 477 -26.33 0.10 19.19
C CYS A 477 -25.79 0.93 18.02
N GLY A 478 -26.68 1.62 17.27
CA GLY A 478 -26.27 2.51 16.18
C GLY A 478 -25.56 3.79 16.65
N GLU A 479 -25.76 4.22 17.91
CA GLU A 479 -25.03 5.34 18.50
C GLU A 479 -23.67 4.91 19.09
N ILE A 480 -23.51 3.71 19.64
CA ILE A 480 -22.25 3.28 20.30
C ILE A 480 -21.29 2.56 19.34
N PHE A 481 -21.74 1.51 18.65
CA PHE A 481 -20.88 0.68 17.81
C PHE A 481 -20.68 1.32 16.44
N HIS A 482 -19.48 1.15 15.86
CA HIS A 482 -19.29 1.54 14.46
C HIS A 482 -20.13 0.60 13.55
N PRO A 483 -20.79 1.09 12.49
CA PRO A 483 -21.68 0.26 11.64
C PRO A 483 -21.02 -1.00 11.06
N LEU A 484 -19.71 -0.97 10.82
CA LEU A 484 -18.94 -2.11 10.31
C LEU A 484 -18.49 -3.11 11.38
N CYS A 485 -18.51 -2.74 12.66
CA CYS A 485 -18.04 -3.60 13.76
C CYS A 485 -19.17 -4.38 14.43
N GLY A 486 -20.38 -3.81 14.41
CA GLY A 486 -21.60 -4.46 14.88
C GLY A 486 -21.72 -4.57 16.42
N PRO A 487 -22.92 -4.89 16.93
CA PRO A 487 -23.18 -4.95 18.37
C PRO A 487 -22.66 -6.23 19.02
N ARG A 488 -21.86 -6.06 20.07
CA ARG A 488 -21.25 -7.13 20.87
C ARG A 488 -21.31 -6.78 22.37
N GLU A 489 -21.17 -7.79 23.23
CA GLU A 489 -21.01 -7.55 24.66
C GLU A 489 -19.82 -6.61 24.92
N THR A 490 -20.01 -5.55 25.71
CA THR A 490 -18.95 -4.59 26.04
C THR A 490 -19.24 -3.79 27.31
N LEU A 491 -18.22 -3.09 27.81
CA LEU A 491 -18.31 -2.09 28.87
C LEU A 491 -17.97 -0.71 28.29
N VAL A 492 -18.77 0.30 28.62
CA VAL A 492 -18.50 1.70 28.27
C VAL A 492 -18.44 2.53 29.55
N ALA A 493 -17.28 3.08 29.85
CA ALA A 493 -17.05 3.91 31.01
C ALA A 493 -17.27 5.39 30.69
N PHE A 494 -18.01 6.08 31.55
CA PHE A 494 -18.30 7.50 31.48
C PHE A 494 -17.75 8.24 32.71
N ASP A 495 -17.23 9.45 32.49
CA ASP A 495 -16.84 10.37 33.55
C ASP A 495 -18.05 11.11 34.19
N GLU A 496 -17.74 11.95 35.18
CA GLU A 496 -18.69 12.79 35.92
C GLU A 496 -19.44 13.81 35.04
N ASP A 497 -18.87 14.17 33.89
CA ASP A 497 -19.45 15.02 32.83
C ASP A 497 -20.29 14.21 31.82
N GLY A 498 -20.34 12.88 31.96
CA GLY A 498 -21.06 11.95 31.09
C GLY A 498 -20.39 11.73 29.73
N GLN A 499 -19.08 11.89 29.61
CA GLN A 499 -18.28 11.64 28.40
C GLN A 499 -17.64 10.25 28.45
N ILE A 500 -17.48 9.59 27.28
CA ILE A 500 -16.81 8.29 27.20
C ILE A 500 -15.32 8.46 27.52
N THR A 501 -14.84 7.66 28.48
CA THR A 501 -13.43 7.63 28.91
C THR A 501 -12.70 6.34 28.50
N SER A 502 -13.42 5.22 28.42
CA SER A 502 -12.88 3.91 28.02
C SER A 502 -14.01 3.01 27.50
N MET A 503 -13.66 2.13 26.56
CA MET A 503 -14.50 1.07 25.98
C MET A 503 -13.81 -0.30 25.94
N ASP A 504 -12.57 -0.43 26.42
CA ASP A 504 -11.94 -1.73 26.67
C ASP A 504 -12.37 -2.30 28.04
N PRO A 505 -13.04 -3.47 28.08
CA PRO A 505 -13.38 -4.13 29.32
C PRO A 505 -12.16 -4.51 30.18
N SER A 506 -11.00 -4.76 29.56
CA SER A 506 -9.77 -5.14 30.28
C SER A 506 -9.25 -3.95 31.09
N HIS A 507 -9.03 -2.81 30.42
CA HIS A 507 -8.68 -1.54 31.06
C HIS A 507 -9.69 -1.13 32.15
N ILE A 508 -11.00 -1.26 31.89
CA ILE A 508 -12.04 -0.93 32.88
C ILE A 508 -11.91 -1.82 34.13
N LEU A 509 -11.87 -3.15 33.96
CA LEU A 509 -11.88 -4.12 35.05
C LEU A 509 -10.55 -4.23 35.81
N GLU A 510 -9.44 -3.77 35.23
CA GLU A 510 -8.12 -3.73 35.89
C GLU A 510 -7.80 -2.37 36.55
N SER A 511 -8.60 -1.33 36.28
CA SER A 511 -8.38 0.01 36.83
C SER A 511 -8.84 0.18 38.28
N GLN A 512 -8.00 0.83 39.10
CA GLN A 512 -8.29 1.23 40.49
C GLN A 512 -8.57 2.75 40.65
N ARG A 513 -8.31 3.54 39.60
CA ARG A 513 -8.41 5.01 39.58
C ARG A 513 -9.35 5.44 38.44
N PRO A 514 -9.89 6.67 38.44
CA PRO A 514 -10.79 7.14 37.38
C PRO A 514 -10.17 6.88 36.01
N PHE A 515 -10.97 6.36 35.08
CA PHE A 515 -10.53 5.92 33.77
C PHE A 515 -9.84 7.08 33.03
N LEU A 516 -8.51 7.05 32.96
CA LEU A 516 -7.74 8.13 32.35
C LEU A 516 -7.94 8.07 30.83
N ALA A 517 -8.52 9.13 30.27
CA ALA A 517 -9.05 9.22 28.90
C ALA A 517 -8.00 9.14 27.75
N ASN A 518 -6.82 8.59 28.00
CA ASN A 518 -5.69 8.62 27.07
C ASN A 518 -5.67 7.45 26.07
N ASN A 519 -6.50 6.42 26.25
CA ASN A 519 -6.41 5.17 25.47
C ASN A 519 -7.53 4.98 24.44
N LEU A 520 -8.62 5.76 24.48
CA LEU A 520 -9.81 5.55 23.61
C LEU A 520 -9.46 5.47 22.10
N ARG A 521 -8.43 6.19 21.66
CA ARG A 521 -7.92 6.12 20.27
C ARG A 521 -7.32 4.75 19.91
N GLN A 522 -6.62 4.10 20.85
CA GLN A 522 -6.09 2.74 20.67
C GLN A 522 -7.18 1.70 20.83
N GLU A 523 -8.15 1.93 21.71
CA GLU A 523 -9.33 1.06 21.87
C GLU A 523 -10.18 1.02 20.58
N ILE A 524 -10.30 2.13 19.85
CA ILE A 524 -10.91 2.20 18.51
C ILE A 524 -10.11 1.41 17.47
N VAL A 525 -8.77 1.48 17.50
CA VAL A 525 -7.92 0.64 16.62
C VAL A 525 -8.16 -0.85 16.90
N LEU A 526 -8.25 -1.23 18.18
CA LEU A 526 -8.58 -2.60 18.59
C LEU A 526 -10.03 -2.98 18.24
N GLU A 527 -11.00 -2.07 18.26
CA GLU A 527 -12.38 -2.31 17.79
C GLU A 527 -12.38 -2.67 16.30
N PHE A 528 -11.64 -1.93 15.48
CA PHE A 528 -11.50 -2.22 14.05
C PHE A 528 -10.75 -3.52 13.76
N ASP A 529 -9.62 -3.78 14.44
CA ASP A 529 -8.84 -5.03 14.29
C ASP A 529 -9.68 -6.27 14.64
N ASN A 530 -10.40 -6.23 15.78
CA ASN A 530 -11.33 -7.30 16.18
C ASN A 530 -12.49 -7.51 15.21
N ALA A 531 -12.89 -6.48 14.46
CA ALA A 531 -13.92 -6.57 13.42
C ALA A 531 -13.37 -7.08 12.07
N GLY A 532 -12.06 -7.36 11.97
CA GLY A 532 -11.40 -7.89 10.77
C GLY A 532 -10.63 -6.84 9.94
N PHE A 533 -10.65 -5.56 10.35
CA PHE A 533 -9.92 -4.47 9.69
C PHE A 533 -8.50 -4.34 10.24
N GLY A 534 -7.75 -5.45 10.30
CA GLY A 534 -6.44 -5.51 10.96
C GLY A 534 -5.39 -4.54 10.39
N TYR A 535 -5.58 -4.06 9.15
CA TYR A 535 -4.79 -3.00 8.55
C TYR A 535 -4.85 -1.67 9.32
N MET A 536 -5.88 -1.44 10.15
CA MET A 536 -6.01 -0.24 10.99
C MET A 536 -4.96 -0.18 12.13
N SER A 537 -4.27 -1.29 12.42
CA SER A 537 -3.16 -1.32 13.39
C SER A 537 -1.90 -0.62 12.86
N TYR A 538 -1.18 0.10 13.72
CA TYR A 538 0.01 0.91 13.39
C TYR A 538 1.33 0.23 13.77
#